data_AF-A0A950RXW8-F1
#
_entry.id   AF-A0A950RXW8-F1
#
_cell.length_a   1.000
_cell.length_b   1.000
_cell.length_c   1.000
_cell.angle_alpha   90.00
_cell.angle_beta   90.00
_cell.angle_gamma   90.00
#
_symmetry.space_group_name_H-M   'P 1'
#
loop_
_entity.id
_entity.type
_entity.pdbx_description
1 polymer ?
#
loop_
_entity_poly.entity_id
_entity_poly.type
_entity_poly.pdbx_seq_one_letter_code
_entity_poly.pdbx_strand_id
1 'polypeptide(L)'
;MIELAAKLADRVTLSVGADANRLQDAIALVRRSGQHQLSLGAYINAVAHPDIGRARELVRGRLSVYARFSTMDTQVMRSLPERDRAVAQNLRDHYDLQAHASSGAHHEAALTDDFVDRFGVVGPSERVAARLLDLARLGLDHFIIVGHGRNVSPEVLAESSRRFGHEVIPAVRAALAH
;
A
#
# COMPACT_ATOMS: atom_id res chain seq x y z
N MET A 1 12.43 13.87 8.30
CA MET A 1 11.81 12.80 9.11
C MET A 1 12.47 11.44 8.90
N ILE A 2 12.55 10.92 7.66
CA ILE A 2 13.18 9.62 7.38
C ILE A 2 14.62 9.55 7.92
N GLU A 3 15.43 10.59 7.72
CA GLU A 3 16.83 10.59 8.18
C GLU A 3 16.97 10.56 9.71
N LEU A 4 16.07 11.22 10.44
CA LEU A 4 16.07 11.23 11.89
C LEU A 4 15.64 9.85 12.44
N ALA A 5 14.58 9.28 11.86
CA ALA A 5 14.11 7.96 12.22
C ALA A 5 15.16 6.88 11.95
N ALA A 6 15.86 6.97 10.81
CA ALA A 6 16.88 6.01 10.43
C ALA A 6 18.09 5.99 11.39
N LYS A 7 18.35 7.08 12.12
CA LYS A 7 19.45 7.20 13.09
C LYS A 7 19.10 6.76 14.50
N LEU A 8 17.83 6.85 14.89
CA LEU A 8 17.41 6.75 16.30
C LEU A 8 16.42 5.62 16.56
N ALA A 9 15.72 5.13 15.54
CA ALA A 9 14.68 4.11 15.72
C ALA A 9 15.27 2.70 15.58
N ASP A 10 14.64 1.74 16.25
CA ASP A 10 14.90 0.31 16.02
C ASP A 10 14.20 -0.20 14.74
N ARG A 11 13.15 0.51 14.29
CA ARG A 11 12.33 0.12 13.14
C ARG A 11 11.75 1.32 12.39
N VAL A 12 11.75 1.24 11.06
CA VAL A 12 11.04 2.18 10.18
C VAL A 12 9.95 1.45 9.40
N THR A 13 8.76 2.04 9.31
CA THR A 13 7.67 1.51 8.47
C THR A 13 7.21 2.58 7.50
N LEU A 14 7.36 2.29 6.20
CA LEU A 14 7.10 3.20 5.09
C LEU A 14 5.61 3.22 4.73
N SER A 15 5.08 4.39 4.37
CA SER A 15 3.68 4.59 3.95
C SER A 15 3.60 5.16 2.53
N VAL A 16 4.36 4.56 1.60
CA VAL A 16 4.49 5.05 0.21
C VAL A 16 3.71 4.22 -0.83
N GLY A 17 2.95 3.23 -0.39
CA GLY A 17 2.24 2.27 -1.26
C GLY A 17 3.13 1.11 -1.72
N ALA A 18 2.57 0.25 -2.56
CA ALA A 18 3.17 -1.00 -3.04
C ALA A 18 3.87 -0.91 -4.41
N ASP A 19 4.09 0.31 -4.92
CA ASP A 19 4.86 0.50 -6.15
C ASP A 19 6.35 0.22 -5.86
N ALA A 20 6.94 -0.72 -6.61
CA ALA A 20 8.26 -1.24 -6.32
C ALA A 20 9.35 -0.17 -6.44
N ASN A 21 9.28 0.68 -7.47
CA ASN A 21 10.25 1.76 -7.68
C ASN A 21 10.17 2.75 -6.51
N ARG A 22 8.95 3.13 -6.11
CA ARG A 22 8.76 4.07 -5.01
C ARG A 22 9.23 3.50 -3.66
N LEU A 23 9.03 2.21 -3.42
CA LEU A 23 9.57 1.54 -2.24
C LEU A 23 11.09 1.46 -2.29
N GLN A 24 11.70 1.12 -3.42
CA GLN A 24 13.16 1.10 -3.58
C GLN A 24 13.78 2.47 -3.28
N ASP A 25 13.20 3.56 -3.80
CA ASP A 25 13.68 4.92 -3.52
C ASP A 25 13.60 5.27 -2.04
N ALA A 26 12.49 4.92 -1.38
CA ALA A 26 12.29 5.16 0.05
C ALA A 26 13.25 4.30 0.90
N ILE A 27 13.45 3.03 0.55
CA ILE A 27 14.41 2.12 1.18
C ILE A 27 15.83 2.68 1.04
N ALA A 28 16.21 3.14 -0.16
CA ALA A 28 17.51 3.71 -0.41
C ALA A 28 17.75 4.97 0.43
N LEU A 29 16.72 5.83 0.59
CA LEU A 29 16.81 7.00 1.47
C LEU A 29 17.02 6.61 2.93
N VAL A 30 16.28 5.62 3.43
CA VAL A 30 16.46 5.10 4.80
C VAL A 30 17.89 4.57 4.98
N ARG A 31 18.38 3.74 4.05
CA ARG A 31 19.72 3.12 4.12
C ARG A 31 20.85 4.14 4.05
N ARG A 32 20.72 5.20 3.26
CA ARG A 32 21.73 6.29 3.19
C ARG A 32 21.86 7.05 4.50
N SER A 33 20.78 7.13 5.28
CA SER A 33 20.70 7.97 6.46
C SER A 33 20.77 7.20 7.78
N GLY A 34 20.69 5.87 7.76
CA GLY A 34 20.52 5.03 8.94
C GLY A 34 21.65 4.06 9.24
N GLN A 35 21.49 3.32 10.33
CA GLN A 35 22.40 2.25 10.74
C GLN A 35 22.11 0.94 9.99
N HIS A 36 23.12 0.08 9.86
CA HIS A 36 23.05 -1.17 9.08
C HIS A 36 22.06 -2.22 9.63
N GLN A 37 21.53 -2.09 10.85
CA GLN A 37 20.65 -3.08 11.50
C GLN A 37 19.19 -2.62 11.68
N LEU A 38 18.79 -1.52 11.05
CA LEU A 38 17.42 -1.01 11.17
C LEU A 38 16.41 -1.96 10.51
N SER A 39 15.42 -2.43 11.28
CA SER A 39 14.31 -3.20 10.71
C SER A 39 13.44 -2.31 9.82
N LEU A 40 13.13 -2.76 8.61
CA LEU A 40 12.43 -1.97 7.61
C LEU A 40 11.16 -2.66 7.14
N GLY A 41 10.05 -1.93 7.11
CA GLY A 41 8.79 -2.48 6.61
C GLY A 41 7.93 -1.45 5.92
N ALA A 42 6.73 -1.87 5.53
CA ALA A 42 5.79 -1.02 4.83
C ALA A 42 4.34 -1.27 5.25
N TYR A 43 3.54 -0.20 5.27
CA TYR A 43 2.09 -0.28 5.22
C TYR A 43 1.67 -0.61 3.80
N ILE A 44 1.04 -1.76 3.61
CA ILE A 44 0.60 -2.24 2.30
C ILE A 44 -0.91 -2.28 2.27
N ASN A 45 -1.52 -1.51 1.37
CA ASN A 45 -2.94 -1.62 1.08
C ASN A 45 -3.20 -2.90 0.29
N ALA A 46 -3.80 -3.91 0.91
CA ALA A 46 -3.97 -5.22 0.27
C ALA A 46 -5.30 -5.90 0.56
N VAL A 47 -5.87 -6.52 -0.47
CA VAL A 47 -7.12 -7.30 -0.39
C VAL A 47 -6.98 -8.55 -1.25
N ALA A 48 -7.16 -9.72 -0.63
CA ALA A 48 -7.22 -11.00 -1.34
C ALA A 48 -8.67 -11.35 -1.65
N HIS A 49 -9.00 -11.51 -2.93
CA HIS A 49 -10.33 -11.84 -3.41
C HIS A 49 -10.24 -12.50 -4.80
N PRO A 50 -11.02 -13.57 -5.09
CA PRO A 50 -10.94 -14.29 -6.36
C PRO A 50 -11.29 -13.41 -7.58
N ASP A 51 -12.24 -12.48 -7.41
CA ASP A 51 -12.52 -11.45 -8.41
C ASP A 51 -11.64 -10.22 -8.16
N ILE A 52 -10.81 -9.88 -9.16
CA ILE A 52 -9.90 -8.74 -9.12
C ILE A 52 -10.63 -7.39 -9.14
N GLY A 53 -11.73 -7.26 -9.89
CA GLY A 53 -12.52 -6.03 -9.91
C GLY A 53 -13.06 -5.73 -8.53
N ARG A 54 -13.59 -6.76 -7.87
CA ARG A 54 -14.05 -6.65 -6.48
C ARG A 54 -12.92 -6.32 -5.50
N ALA A 55 -11.75 -6.93 -5.66
CA ALA A 55 -10.57 -6.61 -4.84
C ALA A 55 -10.16 -5.13 -4.96
N ARG A 56 -10.18 -4.58 -6.18
CA ARG A 56 -9.87 -3.17 -6.45
C ARG A 56 -10.87 -2.24 -5.78
N GLU A 57 -12.16 -2.48 -5.92
CA GLU A 57 -13.21 -1.69 -5.25
C GLU A 57 -13.00 -1.65 -3.74
N LEU A 58 -12.72 -2.82 -3.15
CA LEU A 58 -12.59 -2.98 -1.72
C LEU A 58 -11.38 -2.26 -1.12
N VAL A 59 -10.24 -2.23 -1.82
CA VAL A 59 -9.02 -1.58 -1.32
C VAL A 59 -9.04 -0.06 -1.52
N ARG A 60 -9.80 0.43 -2.51
CA ARG A 60 -9.71 1.80 -3.06
C ARG A 60 -9.85 2.88 -1.99
N GLY A 61 -10.79 2.73 -1.08
CA GLY A 61 -10.99 3.67 0.02
C GLY A 61 -9.80 3.79 0.95
N ARG A 62 -9.18 2.68 1.35
CA ARG A 62 -7.96 2.77 2.17
C ARG A 62 -6.78 3.29 1.36
N LEU A 63 -6.66 2.88 0.11
CA LEU A 63 -5.57 3.33 -0.75
C LEU A 63 -5.65 4.85 -1.00
N SER A 64 -6.85 5.42 -1.13
CA SER A 64 -7.04 6.86 -1.33
C SER A 64 -6.49 7.68 -0.15
N VAL A 65 -6.60 7.18 1.08
CA VAL A 65 -6.01 7.80 2.28
C VAL A 65 -4.49 7.91 2.17
N TYR A 66 -3.84 6.82 1.77
CA TYR A 66 -2.37 6.78 1.66
C TYR A 66 -1.89 7.60 0.45
N ALA A 67 -2.61 7.53 -0.67
CA ALA A 67 -2.33 8.36 -1.83
C ALA A 67 -2.42 9.86 -1.49
N ARG A 68 -3.39 10.26 -0.65
CA ARG A 68 -3.59 11.65 -0.22
C ARG A 68 -2.37 12.25 0.48
N PHE A 69 -1.55 11.46 1.18
CA PHE A 69 -0.33 12.00 1.80
C PHE A 69 0.61 12.63 0.77
N SER A 70 0.67 12.05 -0.44
CA SER A 70 1.47 12.61 -1.54
C SER A 70 0.90 13.91 -2.07
N THR A 71 -0.37 14.22 -1.78
CA THR A 71 -1.07 15.40 -2.26
C THR A 71 -1.03 16.57 -1.28
N MET A 72 -0.56 16.36 -0.04
CA MET A 72 -0.49 17.41 0.99
C MET A 72 0.70 18.35 0.80
N ASP A 73 1.75 17.89 0.15
CA ASP A 73 2.95 18.67 -0.13
C ASP A 73 3.06 18.96 -1.63
N THR A 74 3.16 20.23 -1.99
CA THR A 74 3.21 20.67 -3.39
C THR A 74 4.51 20.29 -4.09
N GLN A 75 5.63 20.21 -3.37
CA GLN A 75 6.90 19.75 -3.94
C GLN A 75 6.86 18.25 -4.23
N VAL A 76 6.28 17.45 -3.32
CA VAL A 76 6.06 16.01 -3.55
C VAL A 76 5.15 15.77 -4.75
N MET A 77 4.04 16.50 -4.86
CA MET A 77 3.17 16.38 -6.05
C MET A 77 3.90 16.71 -7.34
N ARG A 78 4.79 17.72 -7.32
CA ARG A 78 5.57 18.12 -8.49
C ARG A 78 6.69 17.15 -8.85
N SER A 79 7.10 16.27 -7.94
CA SER A 79 8.08 15.22 -8.23
C SER A 79 7.44 13.93 -8.73
N LEU A 80 6.11 13.78 -8.68
CA LEU A 80 5.43 12.61 -9.18
C LEU A 80 5.55 12.49 -10.72
N PRO A 81 5.65 11.27 -11.25
CA PRO A 81 5.45 11.01 -12.68
C PRO A 81 4.14 11.62 -13.17
N GLU A 82 4.10 12.06 -14.42
CA GLU A 82 2.95 12.77 -15.01
C GLU A 82 1.62 12.00 -14.80
N ARG A 83 1.66 10.69 -15.05
CA ARG A 83 0.53 9.78 -14.86
C ARG A 83 -0.04 9.81 -13.43
N ASP A 84 0.84 9.81 -12.42
CA ASP A 84 0.44 9.78 -11.02
C ASP A 84 0.06 11.18 -10.52
N ARG A 85 0.59 12.23 -11.15
CA ARG A 85 0.25 13.63 -10.86
C ARG A 85 -1.21 13.95 -11.17
N ALA A 86 -1.75 13.42 -12.26
CA ALA A 86 -3.17 13.60 -12.61
C ALA A 86 -4.09 12.99 -11.53
N VAL A 87 -3.78 11.78 -11.07
CA VAL A 87 -4.48 11.12 -9.95
C VAL A 87 -4.36 11.95 -8.68
N ALA A 88 -3.15 12.41 -8.35
CA ALA A 88 -2.87 13.21 -7.16
C ALA A 88 -3.60 14.57 -7.18
N GLN A 89 -3.69 15.23 -8.33
CA GLN A 89 -4.42 16.49 -8.50
C GLN A 89 -5.93 16.29 -8.30
N ASN A 90 -6.49 15.29 -8.97
CA ASN A 90 -7.91 14.96 -8.81
C ASN A 90 -8.24 14.61 -7.36
N LEU A 91 -7.38 13.82 -6.71
CA LEU A 91 -7.54 13.47 -5.30
C LEU A 91 -7.43 14.70 -4.39
N ARG A 92 -6.50 15.63 -4.64
CA ARG A 92 -6.38 16.89 -3.88
C ARG A 92 -7.67 17.71 -3.96
N ASP A 93 -8.21 17.87 -5.15
CA ASP A 93 -9.32 18.78 -5.43
C ASP A 93 -10.67 18.26 -4.92
N HIS A 94 -10.82 16.93 -4.85
CA HIS A 94 -12.11 16.30 -4.54
C HIS A 94 -12.11 15.47 -3.25
N TYR A 95 -11.04 15.48 -2.44
CA TYR A 95 -10.98 14.66 -1.23
C TYR A 95 -12.05 15.08 -0.22
N ASP A 96 -12.99 14.18 0.05
CA ASP A 96 -13.99 14.36 1.09
C ASP A 96 -13.54 13.70 2.41
N LEU A 97 -13.30 14.52 3.43
CA LEU A 97 -12.93 14.07 4.76
C LEU A 97 -14.09 13.38 5.50
N GLN A 98 -15.35 13.68 5.16
CA GLN A 98 -16.50 13.00 5.76
C GLN A 98 -16.60 11.56 5.26
N ALA A 99 -16.33 11.34 3.98
CA ALA A 99 -16.25 10.03 3.37
C ALA A 99 -14.86 9.36 3.51
N HIS A 100 -13.97 9.83 4.39
CA HIS A 100 -12.59 9.32 4.53
C HIS A 100 -12.53 7.79 4.64
N ALA A 101 -11.65 7.16 3.85
CA ALA A 101 -11.48 5.71 3.81
C ALA A 101 -12.73 4.88 3.45
N SER A 102 -13.86 5.49 3.07
CA SER A 102 -15.14 4.80 2.90
C SER A 102 -15.30 4.30 1.48
N SER A 103 -15.53 3.00 1.32
CA SER A 103 -15.77 2.38 0.01
C SER A 103 -16.90 3.07 -0.73
N GLY A 104 -16.66 3.45 -1.99
CA GLY A 104 -17.64 4.12 -2.85
C GLY A 104 -17.68 5.64 -2.74
N ALA A 105 -16.75 6.26 -2.01
CA ALA A 105 -16.65 7.73 -1.97
C ALA A 105 -16.26 8.31 -3.33
N HIS A 106 -16.78 9.49 -3.67
CA HIS A 106 -16.54 10.14 -4.98
C HIS A 106 -15.04 10.31 -5.30
N HIS A 107 -14.22 10.62 -4.28
CA HIS A 107 -12.77 10.80 -4.45
C HIS A 107 -12.00 9.51 -4.76
N GLU A 108 -12.62 8.34 -4.56
CA GLU A 108 -12.04 7.05 -4.98
C GLU A 108 -11.99 6.90 -6.50
N ALA A 109 -12.89 7.55 -7.24
CA ALA A 109 -12.92 7.51 -8.69
C ALA A 109 -11.63 8.07 -9.32
N ALA A 110 -10.91 8.93 -8.58
CA ALA A 110 -9.61 9.45 -9.00
C ALA A 110 -8.54 8.36 -9.14
N LEU A 111 -8.64 7.26 -8.37
CA LEU A 111 -7.66 6.17 -8.40
C LEU A 111 -7.99 5.19 -9.52
N THR A 112 -7.37 5.30 -10.69
CA THR A 112 -7.61 4.35 -11.78
C THR A 112 -7.26 2.90 -11.38
N ASP A 113 -7.82 1.90 -12.08
CA ASP A 113 -7.50 0.49 -11.82
C ASP A 113 -6.00 0.20 -11.90
N ASP A 114 -5.30 0.84 -12.84
CA ASP A 114 -3.85 0.76 -12.93
C ASP A 114 -3.15 1.35 -11.70
N PHE A 115 -3.61 2.51 -11.21
CA PHE A 115 -3.05 3.09 -10.00
C PHE A 115 -3.25 2.15 -8.81
N VAL A 116 -4.45 1.55 -8.69
CA VAL A 116 -4.76 0.57 -7.65
C VAL A 116 -3.86 -0.67 -7.77
N ASP A 117 -3.64 -1.18 -8.98
CA ASP A 117 -2.79 -2.34 -9.21
C ASP A 117 -1.31 -2.09 -8.90
N ARG A 118 -0.82 -0.86 -9.14
CA ARG A 118 0.58 -0.47 -8.86
C ARG A 118 0.82 -0.21 -7.37
N PHE A 119 -0.03 0.62 -6.77
CA PHE A 119 0.17 1.10 -5.39
C PHE A 119 -0.54 0.26 -4.32
N GLY A 120 -1.48 -0.59 -4.70
CA GLY A 120 -2.08 -1.62 -3.87
C GLY A 120 -1.59 -3.03 -4.23
N VAL A 121 -1.98 -4.00 -3.40
CA VAL A 121 -1.77 -5.43 -3.65
C VAL A 121 -3.12 -6.14 -3.61
N VAL A 122 -3.69 -6.38 -4.78
CA VAL A 122 -5.07 -6.86 -4.90
C VAL A 122 -5.18 -8.07 -5.82
N GLY A 123 -6.21 -8.89 -5.61
CA GLY A 123 -6.60 -9.99 -6.51
C GLY A 123 -6.59 -11.35 -5.82
N PRO A 124 -6.52 -12.44 -6.61
CA PRO A 124 -6.46 -13.80 -6.08
C PRO A 124 -5.28 -13.97 -5.11
N SER A 125 -5.41 -14.86 -4.13
CA SER A 125 -4.43 -15.05 -3.06
C SER A 125 -3.03 -15.33 -3.59
N GLU A 126 -2.90 -16.07 -4.70
CA GLU A 126 -1.61 -16.35 -5.35
C GLU A 126 -0.96 -15.07 -5.88
N ARG A 127 -1.75 -14.18 -6.53
CA ARG A 127 -1.27 -12.88 -7.02
C ARG A 127 -0.82 -11.99 -5.86
N VAL A 128 -1.62 -11.95 -4.78
CA VAL A 128 -1.31 -11.17 -3.58
C VAL A 128 -0.03 -11.69 -2.93
N ALA A 129 0.13 -13.00 -2.77
CA ALA A 129 1.33 -13.62 -2.20
C ALA A 129 2.57 -13.33 -3.06
N ALA A 130 2.48 -13.51 -4.38
CA ALA A 130 3.58 -13.21 -5.30
C ALA A 130 4.03 -11.75 -5.20
N ARG A 131 3.06 -10.81 -5.20
CA ARG A 131 3.36 -9.38 -5.04
C ARG A 131 4.02 -9.09 -3.69
N LEU A 132 3.51 -9.62 -2.58
CA LEU A 132 4.14 -9.42 -1.27
C LEU A 132 5.56 -10.00 -1.20
N LEU A 133 5.80 -11.14 -1.85
CA LEU A 133 7.12 -11.74 -1.95
C LEU A 133 8.09 -10.86 -2.75
N ASP A 134 7.65 -10.28 -3.86
CA ASP A 134 8.46 -9.33 -4.64
C ASP A 134 8.82 -8.09 -3.83
N LEU A 135 7.90 -7.58 -3.00
CA LEU A 135 8.16 -6.48 -2.10
C LEU A 135 9.13 -6.87 -0.97
N ALA A 136 9.02 -8.09 -0.44
CA ALA A 136 9.91 -8.59 0.61
C ALA A 136 11.36 -8.68 0.10
N ARG A 137 11.54 -9.10 -1.15
CA ARG A 137 12.85 -9.17 -1.84
C ARG A 137 13.54 -7.81 -2.02
N LEU A 138 12.82 -6.69 -1.84
CA LEU A 138 13.44 -5.36 -1.76
C LEU A 138 14.24 -5.15 -0.46
N GLY A 139 14.14 -6.09 0.48
CA GLY A 139 14.72 -6.03 1.82
C GLY A 139 13.78 -5.39 2.83
N LEU A 140 12.49 -5.71 2.75
CA LEU A 140 11.49 -5.40 3.76
C LEU A 140 11.31 -6.61 4.69
N ASP A 141 11.47 -6.40 5.98
CA ASP A 141 11.41 -7.42 7.03
C ASP A 141 9.98 -7.65 7.55
N HIS A 142 9.12 -6.64 7.44
CA HIS A 142 7.73 -6.74 7.90
C HIS A 142 6.75 -5.94 7.04
N PHE A 143 5.51 -6.43 7.01
CA PHE A 143 4.37 -5.74 6.42
C PHE A 143 3.31 -5.45 7.46
N ILE A 144 2.71 -4.27 7.38
CA ILE A 144 1.44 -3.97 8.04
C ILE A 144 0.36 -3.94 6.96
N ILE A 145 -0.49 -4.96 6.96
CA ILE A 145 -1.56 -5.08 5.97
C ILE A 145 -2.70 -4.14 6.33
N VAL A 146 -2.95 -3.18 5.45
CA VAL A 146 -4.07 -2.26 5.52
C VAL A 146 -5.13 -2.78 4.55
N GLY A 147 -6.15 -3.43 5.10
CA GLY A 147 -7.19 -4.09 4.31
C GLY A 147 -8.19 -3.13 3.64
N HIS A 148 -9.46 -3.48 3.73
CA HIS A 148 -10.57 -2.82 3.05
C HIS A 148 -10.90 -1.42 3.58
N GLY A 149 -11.64 -0.67 2.75
CA GLY A 149 -12.34 0.56 3.15
C GLY A 149 -13.31 0.37 4.33
N ARG A 150 -13.78 1.49 4.88
CA ARG A 150 -14.91 1.50 5.81
C ARG A 150 -16.20 1.12 5.07
N ASN A 151 -17.21 0.69 5.82
CA ASN A 151 -18.55 0.30 5.33
C ASN A 151 -18.57 -0.96 4.45
N VAL A 152 -17.61 -1.86 4.65
CA VAL A 152 -17.61 -3.20 4.06
C VAL A 152 -18.30 -4.17 5.01
N SER A 153 -19.03 -5.16 4.47
CA SER A 153 -19.76 -6.11 5.31
C SER A 153 -18.80 -6.97 6.17
N PRO A 154 -19.23 -7.42 7.35
CA PRO A 154 -18.44 -8.31 8.18
C PRO A 154 -18.04 -9.61 7.47
N GLU A 155 -18.87 -10.15 6.58
CA GLU A 155 -18.53 -11.37 5.83
C GLU A 155 -17.35 -11.15 4.89
N VAL A 156 -17.32 -10.02 4.18
CA VAL A 156 -16.21 -9.69 3.26
C VAL A 156 -14.92 -9.47 4.04
N LEU A 157 -14.99 -8.80 5.20
CA LEU A 157 -13.83 -8.64 6.08
C LEU A 157 -13.30 -10.00 6.53
N ALA A 158 -14.17 -10.86 7.06
CA ALA A 158 -13.82 -12.18 7.54
C ALA A 158 -13.23 -13.05 6.43
N GLU A 159 -13.80 -13.01 5.23
CA GLU A 159 -13.33 -13.79 4.09
C GLU A 159 -11.92 -13.39 3.64
N SER A 160 -11.67 -12.10 3.51
CA SER A 160 -10.33 -11.62 3.13
C SER A 160 -9.30 -11.89 4.24
N SER A 161 -9.66 -11.72 5.52
CA SER A 161 -8.80 -12.13 6.63
C SER A 161 -8.50 -13.63 6.64
N ARG A 162 -9.50 -14.47 6.33
CA ARG A 162 -9.34 -15.93 6.18
C ARG A 162 -8.33 -16.25 5.07
N ARG A 163 -8.47 -15.63 3.90
CA ARG A 163 -7.53 -15.81 2.78
C ARG A 163 -6.11 -15.39 3.15
N PHE A 164 -5.95 -14.27 3.84
CA PHE A 164 -4.63 -13.86 4.32
C PHE A 164 -4.02 -14.90 5.28
N GLY A 165 -4.80 -15.38 6.24
CA GLY A 165 -4.33 -16.34 7.25
C GLY A 165 -4.03 -17.74 6.68
N HIS A 166 -4.84 -18.22 5.73
CA HIS A 166 -4.78 -19.60 5.25
C HIS A 166 -4.08 -19.78 3.89
N GLU A 167 -4.03 -18.74 3.06
CA GLU A 167 -3.53 -18.85 1.69
C GLU A 167 -2.30 -17.95 1.49
N VAL A 168 -2.43 -16.65 1.76
CA VAL A 168 -1.38 -15.66 1.42
C VAL A 168 -0.16 -15.78 2.33
N ILE A 169 -0.33 -15.66 3.65
CA ILE A 169 0.79 -15.68 4.60
C ILE A 169 1.55 -17.01 4.54
N PRO A 170 0.89 -18.18 4.52
CA PRO A 170 1.59 -19.46 4.36
C PRO A 170 2.41 -19.53 3.06
N ALA A 171 1.86 -19.07 1.94
CA ALA A 171 2.56 -19.08 0.65
C ALA A 171 3.83 -18.19 0.68
N VAL A 172 3.72 -16.97 1.23
CA VAL A 172 4.88 -16.06 1.36
C VAL A 172 5.94 -16.66 2.29
N ARG A 173 5.54 -17.23 3.44
CA ARG A 173 6.48 -17.85 4.39
C ARG A 173 7.20 -19.05 3.77
N ALA A 174 6.49 -19.91 3.05
CA ALA A 174 7.08 -21.05 2.37
C ALA A 174 8.12 -20.60 1.34
N ALA A 175 7.81 -19.55 0.57
CA ALA A 175 8.72 -19.03 -0.45
C ALA A 175 9.96 -18.31 0.10
N LEU A 176 9.91 -17.76 1.33
CA LEU A 176 11.05 -17.12 1.99
C LEU A 176 11.92 -18.09 2.79
N ALA A 177 11.45 -19.32 3.03
CA ALA A 177 12.21 -20.35 3.73
C ALA A 177 13.21 -21.11 2.81
N HIS A 178 13.19 -20.80 1.51
CA HIS A 178 14.06 -21.36 0.47
C HIS A 178 14.96 -20.26 -0.11
#